data_AF-X0Y4T5-F1
#
_entry.id   AF-X0Y4T5-F1
#
_cell.length_a   1.000
_cell.length_b   1.000
_cell.length_c   1.000
_cell.angle_alpha   90.00
_cell.angle_beta   90.00
_cell.angle_gamma   90.00
#
_symmetry.space_group_name_H-M   'P 1'
#
loop_
_entity.id
_entity.type
_entity.pdbx_description
1 polymer ?
#
loop_
_entity_poly.entity_id
_entity_poly.type
_entity_poly.pdbx_seq_one_letter_code
_entity_poly.pdbx_strand_id
1 'polypeptide(L)' 'TEQTYYRWRREYGGMRIEQVKRLKELEKENIRLKRLVADLSLDNDILKEASRGNS' A
#
# COMPACT_ATOMS: atom_id res chain seq x y z
N THR A 1 0.46 -14.03 27.55
CA THR A 1 0.47 -12.65 26.99
C THR A 1 1.84 -11.96 27.05
N GLU A 2 2.94 -12.65 27.36
CA GLU A 2 4.31 -12.12 27.16
C GLU A 2 4.83 -12.22 25.73
N GLN A 3 4.45 -13.27 24.98
CA GLN A 3 4.92 -13.48 23.60
C GLN A 3 4.59 -12.31 22.68
N THR A 4 3.38 -11.76 22.77
CA THR A 4 2.97 -10.58 22.00
C THR A 4 3.83 -9.37 22.39
N TYR A 5 4.06 -9.13 23.68
CA TYR A 5 4.88 -8.02 24.16
C TYR A 5 6.33 -8.11 23.66
N TYR A 6 6.96 -9.29 23.78
CA TYR A 6 8.33 -9.49 23.30
C TYR A 6 8.44 -9.39 21.78
N ARG A 7 7.45 -9.88 21.01
CA ARG A 7 7.44 -9.74 19.55
C ARG A 7 7.36 -8.28 19.12
N TRP A 8 6.48 -7.50 19.74
CA TRP A 8 6.37 -6.07 19.48
C TRP A 8 7.63 -5.30 19.88
N ARG A 9 8.26 -5.65 21.01
CA ARG A 9 9.54 -5.05 21.42
C ARG A 9 10.69 -5.43 20.49
N ARG A 10 10.69 -6.63 19.91
CA ARG A 10 11.72 -7.05 18.95
C ARG A 10 11.57 -6.33 17.61
N GLU A 11 10.35 -6.19 17.11
CA GLU A 11 10.07 -5.52 15.83
C GLU A 11 10.15 -3.99 15.93
N TYR A 12 9.74 -3.42 17.07
CA TYR A 12 9.54 -1.98 17.22
C TYR A 12 10.22 -1.36 18.44
N GLY A 13 10.99 -2.12 19.23
CA GLY A 13 11.55 -1.64 20.50
C GLY A 13 12.56 -0.49 20.38
N GLY A 14 13.05 -0.20 19.18
CA GLY A 14 13.84 1.00 18.86
C GLY A 14 13.04 2.12 18.17
N MET A 15 11.79 1.87 17.79
CA MET A 15 10.90 2.86 17.16
C MET A 15 9.93 3.43 18.18
N ARG A 16 9.75 4.75 18.17
CA ARG A 16 8.68 5.38 18.95
C ARG A 16 7.33 4.89 18.45
N ILE A 17 6.36 4.70 19.35
CA ILE A 17 5.00 4.22 19.03
C ILE A 17 4.38 5.04 17.89
N GLU A 18 4.63 6.35 17.87
CA GLU A 18 4.19 7.27 16.81
C GLU A 18 4.78 6.93 15.44
N GLN A 19 6.05 6.54 15.38
CA GLN A 19 6.71 6.14 14.12
C GLN A 19 6.11 4.84 13.59
N VAL A 20 5.78 3.89 14.46
CA VAL A 20 5.11 2.64 14.09
C VAL A 20 3.71 2.89 13.56
N LYS A 21 2.96 3.78 14.22
CA LYS A 21 1.62 4.17 13.78
C LYS A 21 1.69 4.84 12.40
N ARG A 22 2.63 5.77 12.21
CA ARG A 22 2.84 6.43 10.92
C ARG A 22 3.24 5.45 9.82
N LEU A 23 4.11 4.48 10.13
CA LEU A 23 4.52 3.45 9.18
C LEU A 23 3.32 2.62 8.70
N LYS A 24 2.47 2.16 9.62
CA LYS A 24 1.26 1.39 9.28
C LYS A 24 0.25 2.18 8.46
N GLU A 25 0.10 3.48 8.73
CA GLU A 25 -0.74 4.37 7.92
C GLU A 25 -0.18 4.51 6.49
N LEU A 26 1.13 4.71 6.36
CA LEU A 26 1.80 4.79 5.07
C LEU A 26 1.72 3.49 4.27
N GLU A 27 1.87 2.33 4.93
CA GLU A 27 1.71 1.01 4.28
C GLU A 27 0.30 0.81 3.73
N LYS A 28 -0.73 1.17 4.50
CA LYS A 28 -2.13 1.10 4.05
C LYS A 28 -2.38 2.02 2.86
N GLU A 29 -1.89 3.24 2.92
CA GLU A 29 -2.06 4.20 1.82
C GLU A 29 -1.29 3.75 0.58
N ASN A 30 -0.09 3.17 0.74
CA ASN A 30 0.68 2.63 -0.38
C ASN A 30 -0.07 1.50 -1.10
N ILE A 31 -0.72 0.60 -0.37
CA ILE A 31 -1.55 -0.47 -0.95
C ILE A 31 -2.72 0.13 -1.72
N ARG A 32 -3.41 1.12 -1.15
CA ARG A 32 -4.53 1.81 -1.81
C ARG A 32 -4.07 2.49 -3.10
N LEU A 33 -2.95 3.21 -3.06
CA LEU A 33 -2.41 3.91 -4.22
C LEU A 33 -1.96 2.95 -5.32
N LYS A 34 -1.30 1.84 -4.97
CA LYS A 34 -0.91 0.81 -5.95
C LYS A 34 -2.11 0.22 -6.67
N ARG A 35 -3.20 -0.06 -5.94
CA ARG A 35 -4.44 -0.55 -6.54
C ARG A 35 -5.03 0.49 -7.49
N LEU A 36 -5.15 1.74 -7.06
CA LEU A 36 -5.67 2.82 -7.90
C LEU A 36 -4.85 3.00 -9.19
N VAL A 37 -3.52 2.95 -9.09
CA VAL A 37 -2.63 3.04 -10.26
C VAL A 37 -2.84 1.87 -11.21
N ALA A 38 -2.97 0.64 -10.69
CA ALA A 38 -3.24 -0.53 -11.52
C ALA A 38 -4.58 -0.41 -12.25
N ASP A 39 -5.65 -0.02 -11.54
CA ASP A 39 -6.99 0.16 -12.10
C ASP A 39 -6.97 1.24 -13.21
N LEU A 40 -6.36 2.41 -12.93
CA LEU A 40 -6.23 3.49 -13.91
C LEU A 40 -5.37 3.12 -15.12
N SER A 41 -4.33 2.31 -14.92
CA SER A 41 -3.46 1.87 -16.02
C SER A 41 -4.23 0.93 -16.95
N LEU A 42 -5.01 0.01 -16.37
CA LEU A 42 -5.87 -0.90 -17.12
C LEU A 42 -6.92 -0.13 -17.94
N ASP A 43 -7.62 0.82 -17.31
CA ASP A 43 -8.60 1.66 -18.00
C ASP A 43 -7.96 2.43 -19.16
N ASN A 44 -6.75 2.96 -18.94
CA ASN A 44 -6.01 3.68 -19.97
C ASN A 44 -5.65 2.78 -21.17
N ASP A 45 -5.22 1.55 -20.91
CA ASP A 45 -4.88 0.59 -21.95
C ASP A 45 -6.11 0.18 -22.75
N ILE A 46 -7.24 -0.09 -22.09
CA ILE A 46 -8.53 -0.38 -22.75
C ILE A 46 -8.95 0.78 -23.67
N LEU A 47 -8.88 2.03 -23.17
CA LEU A 47 -9.24 3.21 -23.95
C LEU A 47 -8.33 3.41 -25.17
N LYS A 48 -7.03 3.13 -25.03
CA LYS A 48 -6.07 3.19 -26.14
C LYS A 48 -6.37 2.12 -27.19
N GLU A 49 -6.66 0.89 -26.78
CA GLU A 49 -7.03 -0.18 -27.70
C GLU A 49 -8.32 0.13 -28.45
N ALA A 50 -9.36 0.58 -27.74
CA ALA A 50 -10.64 0.97 -28.35
C ALA A 50 -10.46 2.12 -29.36
N SER A 51 -9.60 3.08 -29.05
CA SER A 51 -9.30 4.19 -29.96
C SER A 51 -8.54 3.75 -31.22
N ARG A 52 -7.70 2.72 -31.12
CA ARG A 52 -6.95 2.15 -32.26
C ARG A 52 -7.82 1.29 -33.17
N GLY A 53 -8.81 0.57 -32.62
CA GLY A 53 -9.71 -0.29 -33.39
C GLY A 53 -10.79 0.44 -34.20
N ASN A 54 -10.89 1.76 -34.06
CA ASN A 54 -11.85 2.62 -34.78
C ASN A 54 -11.22 3.36 -35.98
N SER A 55 -10.01 2.97 -36.41
CA SER A 55 -9.31 3.47 -37.61
C SER A 55 -9.24 2.42 -38.70
#